data_AF-A0A395M8J6-F1
#
_entry.id   AF-A0A395M8J6-F1
#
_cell.length_a   1.000
_cell.length_b   1.000
_cell.length_c   1.000
_cell.angle_alpha   90.00
_cell.angle_beta   90.00
_cell.angle_gamma   90.00
#
_symmetry.space_group_name_H-M   'P 1'
#
loop_
_entity.id
_entity.type
_entity.pdbx_description
1 polymer ?
#
loop_
_entity_poly.entity_id
_entity_poly.type
_entity_poly.pdbx_seq_one_letter_code
_entity_poly.pdbx_strand_id
1 'polypeptide(L)'
;MKSLRALHALKSLRPTTMTVTTVPSTHPIAQQGPLSQTPNAQIHQSSDLQYQRREAHIPKSSNENEPLYVLTLFTDKKHHEYMTGLRRQWFPPHLLKVDAHVTLFHALPGSKLAEMKQDIGTIAAEAKKFPIVVDTKGVFEMNKGVGINVSTSGGGQYKAGRIRRELRQKWERFLSKQDNNKKWNAHYTIMNKQDDQEEIKKCLEYLNEGHANHAGTVEGLSLWLYDKGRWKPNEVWKFMDRPPPSSKSAD
;
A
#
# COMPACT_ATOMS: atom_id res chain seq x y z
N MET A 1 -12.58 20.16 -71.87
CA MET A 1 -13.79 20.39 -71.04
C MET A 1 -13.92 19.24 -70.03
N LYS A 2 -14.06 19.58 -68.73
CA LYS A 2 -14.38 18.72 -67.56
C LYS A 2 -13.23 17.77 -67.12
N SER A 3 -12.45 18.01 -66.05
CA SER A 3 -12.73 18.18 -64.61
C SER A 3 -13.47 17.00 -63.95
N LEU A 4 -12.75 16.21 -63.15
CA LEU A 4 -13.25 15.32 -62.07
C LEU A 4 -12.08 15.10 -61.07
N ARG A 5 -11.91 15.96 -60.06
CA ARG A 5 -12.29 15.80 -58.64
C ARG A 5 -11.90 14.47 -57.99
N ALA A 6 -10.88 14.57 -57.13
CA ALA A 6 -10.54 13.66 -56.05
C ALA A 6 -11.60 13.67 -54.94
N LEU A 7 -11.77 12.55 -54.23
CA LEU A 7 -12.25 12.54 -52.84
C LEU A 7 -11.59 11.38 -52.07
N HIS A 8 -10.63 11.71 -51.23
CA HIS A 8 -10.13 10.86 -50.14
C HIS A 8 -11.11 10.99 -48.97
N ALA A 9 -11.66 9.88 -48.47
CA ALA A 9 -12.46 9.86 -47.26
C ALA A 9 -11.56 9.66 -46.02
N LEU A 10 -11.18 10.76 -45.38
CA LEU A 10 -10.65 10.78 -44.01
C LEU A 10 -11.81 10.50 -43.04
N LYS A 11 -11.83 9.30 -42.43
CA LYS A 11 -12.67 9.04 -41.25
C LYS A 11 -12.01 9.68 -40.02
N SER A 12 -12.50 10.87 -39.67
CA SER A 12 -12.26 11.56 -38.41
C SER A 12 -12.78 10.73 -37.23
N LEU A 13 -11.88 10.11 -36.46
CA LEU A 13 -12.17 9.62 -35.10
C LEU A 13 -12.32 10.83 -34.18
N ARG A 14 -13.54 11.08 -33.71
CA ARG A 14 -13.82 12.09 -32.68
C ARG A 14 -13.38 11.55 -31.30
N PRO A 15 -12.76 12.35 -30.43
CA PRO A 15 -12.46 11.93 -29.07
C PRO A 15 -13.75 11.90 -28.25
N THR A 16 -14.03 10.77 -27.59
CA THR A 16 -15.10 10.64 -26.62
C THR A 16 -14.73 11.41 -25.36
N THR A 17 -15.40 12.53 -25.13
CA THR A 17 -15.33 13.30 -23.88
C THR A 17 -15.81 12.44 -22.72
N MET A 18 -14.90 12.05 -21.83
CA MET A 18 -15.24 11.43 -20.54
C MET A 18 -15.87 12.52 -19.66
N THR A 19 -17.18 12.44 -19.48
CA THR A 19 -17.92 13.24 -18.48
C THR A 19 -17.42 12.90 -17.09
N VAL A 20 -16.92 13.91 -16.38
CA VAL A 20 -16.64 13.88 -14.95
C VAL A 20 -17.98 13.78 -14.23
N THR A 21 -18.35 12.58 -13.80
CA THR A 21 -19.52 12.39 -12.94
C THR A 21 -19.14 12.80 -11.52
N THR A 22 -19.66 13.94 -11.10
CA THR A 22 -19.64 14.43 -9.72
C THR A 22 -20.27 13.43 -8.76
N VAL A 23 -19.58 13.25 -7.63
CA VAL A 23 -19.85 12.31 -6.53
C VAL A 23 -21.19 12.61 -5.83
N PRO A 24 -22.08 11.63 -5.55
CA PRO A 24 -23.26 11.85 -4.73
C PRO A 24 -22.87 12.08 -3.27
N SER A 25 -23.24 13.25 -2.75
CA SER A 25 -22.95 13.71 -1.39
C SER A 25 -24.04 13.24 -0.43
N THR A 26 -24.02 11.96 -0.03
CA THR A 26 -24.88 11.44 1.06
C THR A 26 -24.17 10.33 1.84
N HIS A 27 -23.04 10.65 2.49
CA HIS A 27 -22.60 10.04 3.75
C HIS A 27 -21.48 10.91 4.35
N PRO A 28 -21.45 11.16 5.68
CA PRO A 28 -20.59 12.17 6.26
C PRO A 28 -19.21 11.58 6.48
N ILE A 29 -18.22 11.93 5.64
CA ILE A 29 -16.77 12.03 5.91
C ILE A 29 -16.16 12.68 4.64
N ALA A 30 -16.62 13.90 4.33
CA ALA A 30 -15.86 14.81 3.49
C ALA A 30 -15.29 15.84 4.47
N GLN A 31 -13.95 16.00 4.49
CA GLN A 31 -13.15 16.86 5.38
C GLN A 31 -12.49 16.16 6.56
N GLN A 32 -11.51 15.28 6.30
CA GLN A 32 -10.38 15.15 7.23
C GLN A 32 -9.07 15.16 6.46
N GLY A 33 -8.13 16.02 6.87
CA GLY A 33 -6.74 16.05 6.37
C GLY A 33 -5.96 14.79 6.80
N PRO A 34 -4.65 14.68 6.52
CA PRO A 34 -3.82 13.58 6.99
C PRO A 34 -4.03 13.33 8.50
N LEU A 35 -4.07 12.07 8.94
CA LEU A 35 -4.35 11.73 10.35
C LEU A 35 -3.28 12.39 11.24
N SER A 36 -3.61 13.54 11.83
CA SER A 36 -2.80 14.18 12.86
C SER A 36 -3.14 13.49 14.18
N GLN A 37 -2.25 12.63 14.64
CA GLN A 37 -2.44 11.82 15.86
C GLN A 37 -2.26 12.70 17.11
N THR A 38 -3.31 13.38 17.55
CA THR A 38 -3.35 14.00 18.88
C THR A 38 -3.52 12.92 19.95
N PRO A 39 -2.83 13.03 21.11
CA PRO A 39 -2.89 12.01 22.15
C PRO A 39 -4.18 12.16 22.95
N ASN A 40 -5.13 11.22 22.82
CA ASN A 40 -6.29 11.16 23.70
C ASN A 40 -6.05 10.07 24.77
N ALA A 41 -5.65 10.50 25.95
CA ALA A 41 -5.17 9.65 27.05
C ALA A 41 -6.26 8.78 27.70
N GLN A 42 -7.54 8.99 27.41
CA GLN A 42 -8.65 8.29 28.09
C GLN A 42 -9.09 6.95 27.45
N ILE A 43 -8.61 6.60 26.25
CA ILE A 43 -8.92 5.30 25.60
C ILE A 43 -7.93 4.19 26.05
N HIS A 44 -6.88 4.56 26.80
CA HIS A 44 -5.72 3.71 27.01
C HIS A 44 -5.91 2.53 27.98
N GLN A 45 -6.97 2.47 28.80
CA GLN A 45 -7.12 1.39 29.78
C GLN A 45 -7.86 0.15 29.26
N SER A 46 -8.71 0.25 28.24
CA SER A 46 -9.51 -0.90 27.76
C SER A 46 -8.83 -1.71 26.65
N SER A 47 -7.76 -1.21 26.03
CA SER A 47 -7.07 -1.89 24.92
C SER A 47 -5.94 -2.83 25.35
N ASP A 48 -5.52 -2.78 26.61
CA ASP A 48 -4.34 -3.53 27.09
C ASP A 48 -4.55 -5.05 27.14
N LEU A 49 -5.80 -5.53 27.13
CA LEU A 49 -6.13 -6.96 27.17
C LEU A 49 -6.28 -7.66 25.80
N GLN A 50 -6.21 -6.93 24.67
CA GLN A 50 -6.51 -7.48 23.34
C GLN A 50 -5.32 -7.59 22.39
N TYR A 51 -4.12 -7.20 22.79
CA TYR A 51 -2.93 -7.26 21.92
C TYR A 51 -2.06 -8.49 22.18
N GLN A 52 -2.65 -9.69 22.21
CA GLN A 52 -1.86 -10.91 22.06
C GLN A 52 -1.64 -11.16 20.57
N ARG A 53 -0.40 -10.92 20.10
CA ARG A 53 0.00 -11.33 18.75
C ARG A 53 -0.10 -12.85 18.65
N ARG A 54 -0.68 -13.34 17.56
CA ARG A 54 -0.61 -14.76 17.22
C ARG A 54 0.85 -15.17 17.08
N GLU A 55 1.23 -16.36 17.56
CA GLU A 55 2.61 -16.86 17.49
C GLU A 55 3.23 -16.74 16.09
N ALA A 56 2.44 -17.01 15.04
CA ALA A 56 2.89 -16.92 13.66
C ALA A 56 3.32 -15.49 13.23
N HIS A 57 2.92 -14.46 13.97
CA HIS A 57 3.22 -13.05 13.71
C HIS A 57 4.36 -12.52 14.59
N ILE A 58 4.90 -13.34 15.50
CA ILE A 58 5.99 -12.96 16.39
C ILE A 58 7.33 -13.23 15.68
N PRO A 59 8.24 -12.24 15.57
CA PRO A 59 9.59 -12.45 15.05
C PRO A 59 10.37 -13.47 15.89
N LYS A 60 11.20 -14.29 15.24
CA LYS A 60 11.96 -15.36 15.95
C LYS A 60 12.98 -14.82 16.95
N SER A 61 13.42 -13.58 16.79
CA SER A 61 14.43 -12.95 17.64
C SER A 61 13.86 -11.85 18.55
N SER A 62 12.53 -11.69 18.61
CA SER A 62 11.95 -10.62 19.42
C SER A 62 11.75 -11.06 20.86
N ASN A 63 12.24 -10.26 21.80
CA ASN A 63 11.80 -10.31 23.19
C ASN A 63 10.42 -9.63 23.31
N GLU A 64 9.59 -10.00 24.27
CA GLU A 64 8.19 -9.54 24.38
C GLU A 64 8.01 -8.01 24.38
N ASN A 65 9.00 -7.28 24.88
CA ASN A 65 8.98 -5.81 25.02
C ASN A 65 9.74 -5.06 23.91
N GLU A 66 10.25 -5.75 22.90
CA GLU A 66 11.02 -5.13 21.84
C GLU A 66 10.14 -4.28 20.90
N PRO A 67 10.57 -3.07 20.49
CA PRO A 67 9.85 -2.29 19.49
C PRO A 67 9.81 -3.05 18.15
N LEU A 68 8.65 -3.04 17.51
CA LEU A 68 8.50 -3.63 16.19
C LEU A 68 8.41 -2.56 15.10
N TYR A 69 8.85 -2.93 13.91
CA TYR A 69 8.77 -2.07 12.74
C TYR A 69 7.93 -2.70 11.63
N VAL A 70 7.28 -1.86 10.84
CA VAL A 70 6.58 -2.25 9.61
C VAL A 70 7.29 -1.60 8.44
N LEU A 71 7.52 -2.38 7.37
CA LEU A 71 7.99 -1.85 6.10
C LEU A 71 6.85 -1.84 5.08
N THR A 72 6.60 -0.68 4.46
CA THR A 72 5.60 -0.50 3.41
C THR A 72 6.21 0.06 2.14
N LEU A 73 5.51 -0.06 1.02
CA LEU A 73 5.80 0.75 -0.16
C LEU A 73 5.52 2.23 0.15
N PHE A 74 6.34 3.13 -0.39
CA PHE A 74 6.11 4.57 -0.41
C PHE A 74 5.66 4.97 -1.82
N THR A 75 4.42 5.43 -1.96
CA THR A 75 3.82 5.78 -3.26
C THR A 75 3.72 7.29 -3.43
N ASP A 76 3.53 7.73 -4.67
CA ASP A 76 3.23 9.13 -4.97
C ASP A 76 2.01 9.62 -4.19
N LYS A 77 2.01 10.94 -3.93
CA LYS A 77 1.00 11.60 -3.10
C LYS A 77 -0.42 11.38 -3.61
N LYS A 78 -0.66 11.51 -4.91
CA LYS A 78 -2.01 11.43 -5.50
C LYS A 78 -2.61 10.04 -5.30
N HIS A 79 -1.83 9.00 -5.60
CA HIS A 79 -2.28 7.62 -5.40
C HIS A 79 -2.49 7.28 -3.92
N HIS A 80 -1.58 7.74 -3.06
CA HIS A 80 -1.71 7.54 -1.62
C HIS A 80 -2.98 8.19 -1.06
N GLU A 81 -3.26 9.44 -1.44
CA GLU A 81 -4.45 10.18 -1.03
C GLU A 81 -5.74 9.48 -1.49
N TYR A 82 -5.77 8.98 -2.73
CA TYR A 82 -6.93 8.25 -3.25
C TYR A 82 -7.21 6.97 -2.45
N MET A 83 -6.19 6.11 -2.25
CA MET A 83 -6.35 4.89 -1.47
C MET A 83 -6.73 5.17 -0.01
N THR A 84 -6.18 6.25 0.54
CA THR A 84 -6.49 6.72 1.89
C THR A 84 -7.92 7.22 1.99
N GLY A 85 -8.45 7.89 0.97
CA GLY A 85 -9.85 8.28 0.87
C GLY A 85 -10.78 7.06 0.93
N LEU A 86 -10.52 6.04 0.11
CA LEU A 86 -11.28 4.78 0.14
C LEU A 86 -11.22 4.11 1.52
N ARG A 87 -10.02 4.03 2.11
CA ARG A 87 -9.84 3.45 3.44
C ARG A 87 -10.59 4.24 4.52
N ARG A 88 -10.59 5.57 4.48
CA ARG A 88 -11.32 6.39 5.46
C ARG A 88 -12.83 6.29 5.31
N GLN A 89 -13.31 6.13 4.09
CA GLN A 89 -14.72 5.95 3.79
C GLN A 89 -15.25 4.62 4.36
N TRP A 90 -14.47 3.54 4.23
CA TRP A 90 -14.96 2.19 4.47
C TRP A 90 -14.39 1.49 5.71
N PHE A 91 -13.25 1.92 6.25
CA PHE A 91 -12.68 1.30 7.44
C PHE A 91 -13.44 1.77 8.69
N PRO A 92 -13.79 0.87 9.65
CA PRO A 92 -14.47 1.29 10.87
C PRO A 92 -13.68 2.41 11.59
N PRO A 93 -14.26 3.61 11.78
CA PRO A 93 -13.50 4.80 12.16
C PRO A 93 -12.84 4.67 13.54
N HIS A 94 -13.48 3.96 14.48
CA HIS A 94 -12.92 3.68 15.81
C HIS A 94 -11.73 2.71 15.79
N LEU A 95 -11.48 2.00 14.68
CA LEU A 95 -10.34 1.10 14.47
C LEU A 95 -9.29 1.67 13.51
N LEU A 96 -9.59 2.77 12.83
CA LEU A 96 -8.70 3.37 11.84
C LEU A 96 -7.54 4.10 12.54
N LYS A 97 -6.34 3.54 12.43
CA LYS A 97 -5.12 4.08 13.08
C LYS A 97 -4.06 4.59 12.11
N VAL A 98 -4.18 4.24 10.83
CA VAL A 98 -3.18 4.53 9.81
C VAL A 98 -3.86 4.63 8.44
N ASP A 99 -3.34 5.54 7.62
CA ASP A 99 -3.72 5.75 6.23
C ASP A 99 -3.43 4.50 5.36
N ALA A 100 -3.86 4.53 4.10
CA ALA A 100 -3.77 3.35 3.23
C ALA A 100 -2.32 3.04 2.84
N HIS A 101 -1.96 1.76 2.87
CA HIS A 101 -0.59 1.30 2.66
C HIS A 101 -0.56 -0.10 2.05
N VAL A 102 0.57 -0.43 1.41
CA VAL A 102 0.91 -1.78 0.96
C VAL A 102 2.04 -2.30 1.83
N THR A 103 1.76 -3.33 2.64
CA THR A 103 2.73 -3.89 3.58
C THR A 103 3.65 -4.91 2.91
N LEU A 104 4.97 -4.73 3.08
CA LEU A 104 5.98 -5.73 2.72
C LEU A 104 6.24 -6.68 3.91
N PHE A 105 6.39 -6.12 5.10
CA PHE A 105 6.68 -6.84 6.35
C PHE A 105 5.88 -6.24 7.51
N HIS A 106 5.23 -7.06 8.32
CA HIS A 106 4.30 -6.63 9.38
C HIS A 106 4.98 -6.45 10.75
N ALA A 107 6.04 -7.20 11.00
CA ALA A 107 6.65 -7.29 12.31
C ALA A 107 8.17 -7.54 12.17
N LEU A 108 8.94 -6.47 12.18
CA LEU A 108 10.40 -6.50 12.14
C LEU A 108 11.00 -6.18 13.52
N PRO A 109 11.93 -6.99 14.05
CA PRO A 109 12.45 -6.83 15.41
C PRO A 109 13.43 -5.65 15.55
N GLY A 110 13.26 -4.85 16.61
CA GLY A 110 14.07 -3.65 16.86
C GLY A 110 15.57 -3.90 17.04
N SER A 111 15.98 -5.06 17.56
CA SER A 111 17.37 -5.50 17.70
C SER A 111 18.10 -5.66 16.37
N LYS A 112 17.36 -5.74 15.26
CA LYS A 112 17.90 -5.82 13.90
C LYS A 112 17.80 -4.51 13.14
N LEU A 113 17.39 -3.42 13.78
CA LEU A 113 17.08 -2.16 13.10
C LEU A 113 18.25 -1.63 12.26
N ALA A 114 19.46 -1.62 12.81
CA ALA A 114 20.63 -1.13 12.08
C ALA A 114 20.92 -1.96 10.81
N GLU A 115 20.93 -3.29 10.94
CA GLU A 115 21.10 -4.23 9.82
C GLU A 115 20.00 -4.03 8.76
N MET A 116 18.74 -3.94 9.20
CA MET A 116 17.60 -3.72 8.29
C MET A 116 17.68 -2.38 7.56
N LYS A 117 18.04 -1.28 8.24
CA LYS A 117 18.19 0.04 7.61
C LYS A 117 19.27 0.04 6.54
N GLN A 118 20.40 -0.62 6.80
CA GLN A 118 21.47 -0.76 5.82
C GLN A 118 21.01 -1.55 4.58
N ASP A 119 20.33 -2.68 4.79
CA ASP A 119 19.79 -3.50 3.70
C ASP A 119 18.73 -2.76 2.88
N ILE A 120 17.80 -2.07 3.53
CA ILE A 120 16.75 -1.26 2.87
C ILE A 120 17.40 -0.15 2.05
N GLY A 121 18.37 0.57 2.62
CA GLY A 121 19.09 1.64 1.94
C GLY A 121 19.82 1.15 0.68
N THR A 122 20.48 -0.01 0.77
CA THR A 122 21.18 -0.62 -0.36
C THR A 122 20.21 -0.95 -1.50
N ILE A 123 19.10 -1.63 -1.20
CA ILE A 123 18.09 -1.96 -2.22
C ILE A 123 17.45 -0.70 -2.79
N ALA A 124 17.15 0.30 -1.97
CA ALA A 124 16.53 1.53 -2.43
C ALA A 124 17.43 2.35 -3.36
N ALA A 125 18.75 2.35 -3.12
CA ALA A 125 19.73 3.03 -3.96
C ALA A 125 19.85 2.42 -5.37
N GLU A 126 19.59 1.11 -5.50
CA GLU A 126 19.63 0.40 -6.78
C GLU A 126 18.27 0.38 -7.50
N ALA A 127 17.18 0.55 -6.75
CA ALA A 127 15.82 0.52 -7.27
C ALA A 127 15.47 1.79 -8.06
N LYS A 128 14.68 1.61 -9.12
CA LYS A 128 14.03 2.69 -9.87
C LYS A 128 12.58 2.83 -9.43
N LYS A 129 12.04 4.04 -9.52
CA LYS A 129 10.60 4.28 -9.40
C LYS A 129 9.83 3.40 -10.40
N PHE A 130 8.66 2.91 -10.01
CA PHE A 130 7.88 2.02 -10.88
C PHE A 130 6.36 2.19 -10.71
N PRO A 131 5.55 1.88 -11.75
CA PRO A 131 4.11 2.05 -11.66
C PRO A 131 3.47 1.05 -10.68
N ILE A 132 2.45 1.52 -9.96
CA ILE A 132 1.51 0.71 -9.18
C ILE A 132 0.11 0.95 -9.74
N VAL A 133 -0.63 -0.13 -9.96
CA VAL A 133 -1.99 -0.08 -10.52
C VAL A 133 -2.88 -0.95 -9.64
N VAL A 134 -4.06 -0.46 -9.34
CA VAL A 134 -5.15 -1.25 -8.76
C VAL A 134 -6.37 -1.10 -9.65
N ASP A 135 -7.13 -2.17 -9.78
CA ASP A 135 -8.31 -2.21 -10.62
C ASP A 135 -9.38 -3.13 -10.03
N THR A 136 -10.59 -3.07 -10.58
CA THR A 136 -11.75 -3.86 -10.10
C THR A 136 -11.49 -5.37 -10.08
N LYS A 137 -10.65 -5.88 -10.99
CA LYS A 137 -10.31 -7.33 -11.01
C LYS A 137 -9.46 -7.73 -9.79
N GLY A 138 -8.83 -6.75 -9.15
CA GLY A 138 -8.05 -6.94 -7.93
C GLY A 138 -8.88 -6.88 -6.66
N VAL A 139 -10.16 -6.47 -6.71
CA VAL A 139 -11.03 -6.37 -5.53
C VAL A 139 -11.34 -7.76 -4.99
N PHE A 140 -11.23 -7.95 -3.68
CA PHE A 140 -11.54 -9.22 -3.04
C PHE A 140 -12.08 -9.04 -1.62
N GLU A 141 -12.97 -9.95 -1.24
CA GLU A 141 -13.49 -10.05 0.12
C GLU A 141 -12.48 -10.74 1.04
N MET A 142 -12.39 -10.24 2.27
CA MET A 142 -11.70 -10.85 3.40
C MET A 142 -12.75 -11.27 4.42
N ASN A 143 -12.45 -12.25 5.28
CA ASN A 143 -13.41 -12.74 6.30
C ASN A 143 -14.14 -11.64 7.10
N LYS A 144 -13.47 -10.51 7.37
CA LYS A 144 -14.05 -9.36 8.09
C LYS A 144 -13.70 -8.04 7.39
N GLY A 145 -13.72 -7.99 6.06
CA GLY A 145 -13.34 -6.77 5.34
C GLY A 145 -13.16 -6.93 3.84
N VAL A 146 -12.52 -5.95 3.22
CA VAL A 146 -12.34 -5.86 1.77
C VAL A 146 -10.94 -5.32 1.46
N GLY A 147 -10.29 -5.92 0.45
CA GLY A 147 -8.98 -5.51 -0.05
C GLY A 147 -8.97 -5.32 -1.56
N ILE A 148 -7.91 -4.67 -2.05
CA ILE A 148 -7.65 -4.49 -3.47
C ILE A 148 -6.21 -4.92 -3.75
N ASN A 149 -6.04 -5.97 -4.54
CA ASN A 149 -4.72 -6.43 -5.00
C ASN A 149 -4.12 -5.41 -5.97
N VAL A 150 -2.81 -5.23 -5.86
CA VAL A 150 -2.02 -4.55 -6.90
C VAL A 150 -2.04 -5.42 -8.16
N SER A 151 -2.45 -4.82 -9.26
CA SER A 151 -2.50 -5.44 -10.58
C SER A 151 -1.12 -5.93 -11.00
N THR A 152 -1.10 -7.07 -11.69
CA THR A 152 0.10 -7.52 -12.41
C THR A 152 0.36 -6.67 -13.65
N SER A 153 -0.68 -5.99 -14.16
CA SER A 153 -0.58 -4.99 -15.24
C SER A 153 0.33 -3.83 -14.82
N GLY A 154 1.27 -3.43 -15.69
CA GLY A 154 2.32 -2.45 -15.36
C GLY A 154 3.48 -2.99 -14.51
N GLY A 155 3.35 -4.22 -13.99
CA GLY A 155 4.41 -4.95 -13.31
C GLY A 155 4.78 -4.44 -11.92
N GLY A 156 3.93 -3.62 -11.29
CA GLY A 156 4.13 -3.15 -9.91
C GLY A 156 4.20 -4.30 -8.90
N GLN A 157 3.27 -5.26 -9.01
CA GLN A 157 3.26 -6.49 -8.21
C GLN A 157 4.60 -7.26 -8.29
N TYR A 158 5.15 -7.44 -9.50
CA TYR A 158 6.40 -8.19 -9.67
C TYR A 158 7.63 -7.44 -9.13
N LYS A 159 7.68 -6.11 -9.30
CA LYS A 159 8.80 -5.29 -8.80
C LYS A 159 8.79 -5.20 -7.28
N ALA A 160 7.63 -4.97 -6.67
CA ALA A 160 7.48 -5.00 -5.22
C ALA A 160 7.79 -6.41 -4.65
N GLY A 161 7.34 -7.46 -5.33
CA GLY A 161 7.65 -8.85 -4.95
C GLY A 161 9.14 -9.19 -5.03
N ARG A 162 9.87 -8.62 -5.98
CA ARG A 162 11.34 -8.75 -6.08
C ARG A 162 12.03 -8.13 -4.86
N ILE A 163 11.71 -6.87 -4.55
CA ILE A 163 12.25 -6.15 -3.38
C ILE A 163 11.98 -6.95 -2.10
N ARG A 164 10.72 -7.38 -1.90
CA ARG A 164 10.34 -8.16 -0.72
C ARG A 164 11.13 -9.48 -0.65
N ARG A 165 11.28 -10.19 -1.76
CA ARG A 165 12.00 -11.47 -1.80
C ARG A 165 13.46 -11.31 -1.39
N GLU A 166 14.14 -10.28 -1.89
CA GLU A 166 15.55 -10.01 -1.59
C GLU A 166 15.74 -9.68 -0.10
N LEU A 167 14.91 -8.80 0.47
CA LEU A 167 14.89 -8.51 1.90
C LEU A 167 14.58 -9.76 2.73
N ARG A 168 13.57 -10.55 2.32
CA ARG A 168 13.19 -11.78 3.03
C ARG A 168 14.33 -12.79 3.11
N GLN A 169 15.12 -12.93 2.03
CA GLN A 169 16.28 -13.82 2.02
C GLN A 169 17.36 -13.39 3.01
N LYS A 170 17.62 -12.08 3.12
CA LYS A 170 18.57 -11.52 4.10
C LYS A 170 18.07 -11.71 5.55
N TRP A 171 16.76 -11.65 5.77
CA TRP A 171 16.17 -11.57 7.11
C TRP A 171 15.59 -12.87 7.66
N GLU A 172 15.61 -13.97 6.88
CA GLU A 172 14.94 -15.24 7.18
C GLU A 172 15.18 -15.78 8.61
N ARG A 173 16.39 -15.55 9.15
CA ARG A 173 16.78 -16.00 10.49
C ARG A 173 15.96 -15.37 11.63
N PHE A 174 15.40 -14.18 11.42
CA PHE A 174 14.67 -13.44 12.46
C PHE A 174 13.22 -13.09 12.10
N LEU A 175 12.77 -13.31 10.87
CA LEU A 175 11.37 -13.07 10.48
C LEU A 175 10.38 -14.00 11.20
N SER A 176 9.17 -13.47 11.43
CA SER A 176 8.02 -14.25 11.85
C SER A 176 7.62 -15.28 10.77
N LYS A 177 6.77 -16.27 11.10
CA LYS A 177 6.25 -17.22 10.10
C LYS A 177 5.45 -16.49 9.00
N GLN A 178 4.66 -15.49 9.38
CA GLN A 178 3.89 -14.65 8.45
C GLN A 178 4.81 -13.90 7.48
N ASP A 179 5.82 -13.23 8.01
CA ASP A 179 6.70 -12.41 7.20
C ASP A 179 7.71 -13.25 6.39
N ASN A 180 8.07 -14.45 6.85
CA ASN A 180 8.88 -15.37 6.07
C ASN A 180 8.09 -16.10 4.96
N ASN A 181 6.78 -15.90 4.86
CA ASN A 181 5.98 -16.55 3.83
C ASN A 181 6.44 -16.11 2.43
N LYS A 182 6.68 -17.11 1.56
CA LYS A 182 7.03 -16.91 0.15
C LYS A 182 5.84 -16.49 -0.70
N LYS A 183 4.62 -16.88 -0.31
CA LYS A 183 3.37 -16.47 -0.94
C LYS A 183 3.00 -15.09 -0.40
N TRP A 184 3.22 -14.06 -1.20
CA TRP A 184 2.89 -12.68 -0.86
C TRP A 184 2.29 -11.98 -2.08
N ASN A 185 1.16 -11.31 -1.86
CA ASN A 185 0.50 -10.47 -2.86
C ASN A 185 0.38 -9.05 -2.29
N ALA A 186 0.87 -8.06 -3.03
CA ALA A 186 0.71 -6.67 -2.67
C ALA A 186 -0.77 -6.31 -2.75
N HIS A 187 -1.29 -5.71 -1.68
CA HIS A 187 -2.67 -5.27 -1.65
C HIS A 187 -2.81 -4.08 -0.70
N TYR A 188 -3.85 -3.29 -0.94
CA TYR A 188 -4.38 -2.33 0.01
C TYR A 188 -5.51 -3.00 0.79
N THR A 189 -5.50 -2.88 2.12
CA THR A 189 -6.68 -3.17 2.94
C THR A 189 -7.56 -1.93 2.99
N ILE A 190 -8.78 -2.02 2.47
CA ILE A 190 -9.75 -0.91 2.49
C ILE A 190 -10.65 -0.99 3.73
N MET A 191 -11.04 -2.21 4.12
CA MET A 191 -11.82 -2.48 5.32
C MET A 191 -11.26 -3.74 6.00
N ASN A 192 -11.22 -3.77 7.33
CA ASN A 192 -10.91 -4.97 8.10
C ASN A 192 -11.51 -4.86 9.51
N LYS A 193 -11.74 -6.00 10.17
CA LYS A 193 -12.38 -6.10 11.48
C LYS A 193 -13.79 -5.48 11.50
N GLN A 194 -14.50 -5.58 10.38
CA GLN A 194 -15.92 -5.28 10.29
C GLN A 194 -16.72 -6.54 10.58
N ASP A 195 -17.66 -6.46 11.52
CA ASP A 195 -18.55 -7.56 11.87
C ASP A 195 -19.86 -7.51 11.08
N ASP A 196 -20.26 -6.32 10.62
CA ASP A 196 -21.43 -6.14 9.77
C ASP A 196 -21.17 -6.59 8.33
N GLN A 197 -21.79 -7.72 7.94
CA GLN A 197 -21.65 -8.30 6.61
C GLN A 197 -22.29 -7.44 5.51
N GLU A 198 -23.32 -6.67 5.84
CA GLU A 198 -23.98 -5.80 4.86
C GLU A 198 -23.05 -4.62 4.52
N GLU A 199 -22.30 -4.09 5.48
CA GLU A 199 -21.28 -3.06 5.22
C GLU A 199 -20.11 -3.59 4.39
N ILE A 200 -19.68 -4.84 4.61
CA ILE A 200 -18.68 -5.51 3.76
C ILE A 200 -19.18 -5.61 2.32
N LYS A 201 -20.43 -6.06 2.13
CA LYS A 201 -21.05 -6.20 0.82
C LYS A 201 -21.17 -4.86 0.09
N LYS A 202 -21.65 -3.81 0.75
CA LYS A 202 -21.71 -2.45 0.19
C LYS A 202 -20.34 -1.93 -0.26
N CYS A 203 -19.31 -2.15 0.56
CA CYS A 203 -17.94 -1.78 0.22
C CYS A 203 -17.46 -2.53 -1.03
N LEU A 204 -17.73 -3.84 -1.08
CA LEU A 204 -17.35 -4.70 -2.21
C LEU A 204 -18.03 -4.25 -3.51
N GLU A 205 -19.33 -3.98 -3.46
CA GLU A 205 -20.11 -3.50 -4.61
C GLU A 205 -19.57 -2.15 -5.11
N TYR A 206 -19.43 -1.17 -4.20
CA TYR A 206 -18.88 0.15 -4.52
C TYR A 206 -17.50 0.06 -5.18
N LEU A 207 -16.59 -0.75 -4.65
CA LEU A 207 -15.27 -0.89 -5.26
C LEU A 207 -15.33 -1.53 -6.65
N ASN A 208 -16.23 -2.50 -6.86
CA ASN A 208 -16.43 -3.17 -8.16
C ASN A 208 -17.12 -2.30 -9.21
N GLU A 209 -17.85 -1.26 -8.82
CA GLU A 209 -18.44 -0.25 -9.74
C GLU A 209 -17.38 0.62 -10.43
N GLY A 210 -16.10 0.48 -10.06
CA GLY A 210 -14.99 1.18 -10.69
C GLY A 210 -14.24 2.11 -9.74
N HIS A 211 -14.74 2.31 -8.52
CA HIS A 211 -14.10 3.15 -7.51
C HIS A 211 -12.74 2.58 -7.03
N ALA A 212 -12.45 1.31 -7.29
CA ALA A 212 -11.13 0.73 -7.06
C ALA A 212 -10.06 1.17 -8.08
N ASN A 213 -10.44 1.63 -9.28
CA ASN A 213 -9.50 1.85 -10.38
C ASN A 213 -8.62 3.09 -10.13
N HIS A 214 -7.33 2.88 -9.93
CA HIS A 214 -6.37 3.98 -9.84
C HIS A 214 -4.95 3.52 -10.19
N ALA A 215 -4.15 4.42 -10.77
CA ALA A 215 -2.74 4.20 -11.05
C ALA A 215 -1.87 5.25 -10.35
N GLY A 216 -0.65 4.85 -10.01
CA GLY A 216 0.34 5.68 -9.35
C GLY A 216 1.75 5.17 -9.59
N THR A 217 2.68 5.66 -8.79
CA THR A 217 4.09 5.33 -8.81
C THR A 217 4.54 4.95 -7.40
N VAL A 218 5.28 3.86 -7.27
CA VAL A 218 6.08 3.58 -6.09
C VAL A 218 7.36 4.39 -6.19
N GLU A 219 7.54 5.30 -5.25
CA GLU A 219 8.68 6.21 -5.17
C GLU A 219 9.74 5.75 -4.16
N GLY A 220 9.47 4.71 -3.36
CA GLY A 220 10.41 4.25 -2.36
C GLY A 220 9.85 3.22 -1.38
N LEU A 221 10.48 3.15 -0.22
CA LEU A 221 10.09 2.34 0.93
C LEU A 221 9.95 3.22 2.17
N SER A 222 8.96 2.92 3.01
CA SER A 222 8.72 3.62 4.27
C SER A 222 8.76 2.64 5.44
N LEU A 223 9.60 2.92 6.43
CA LEU A 223 9.68 2.18 7.68
C LEU A 223 8.92 2.94 8.77
N TRP A 224 8.15 2.20 9.55
CA TRP A 224 7.29 2.72 10.60
C TRP A 224 7.62 2.02 11.90
N LEU A 225 7.72 2.78 13.00
CA LEU A 225 7.71 2.20 14.33
C LEU A 225 6.28 1.87 14.71
N TYR A 226 6.03 0.60 15.03
CA TYR A 226 4.77 0.09 15.52
C TYR A 226 4.81 -0.03 17.05
N ASP A 227 4.15 0.90 17.72
CA ASP A 227 4.12 1.00 19.17
C ASP A 227 2.67 0.82 19.67
N LYS A 228 2.34 -0.39 20.12
CA LYS A 228 1.02 -0.75 20.68
C LYS A 228 -0.16 -0.29 19.81
N GLY A 229 -0.05 -0.43 18.50
CA GLY A 229 -1.09 -0.02 17.54
C GLY A 229 -0.94 1.39 16.97
N ARG A 230 -0.01 2.21 17.49
CA ARG A 230 0.35 3.49 16.90
C ARG A 230 1.45 3.30 15.87
N TRP A 231 1.26 3.89 14.70
CA TRP A 231 2.25 3.93 13.64
C TRP A 231 2.92 5.29 13.66
N LYS A 232 4.23 5.30 13.93
CA LYS A 232 5.05 6.50 13.91
C LYS A 232 5.99 6.43 12.71
N PRO A 233 6.04 7.46 11.86
CA PRO A 233 7.05 7.55 10.80
C PRO A 233 8.45 7.33 11.39
N ASN A 234 9.26 6.49 10.75
CA ASN A 234 10.66 6.30 11.15
C ASN A 234 11.61 6.86 10.08
N GLU A 235 11.54 6.33 8.86
CA GLU A 235 12.45 6.70 7.77
C GLU A 235 11.86 6.31 6.42
N VAL A 236 12.20 7.09 5.39
CA VAL A 236 11.80 6.85 4.00
C VAL A 236 13.05 6.80 3.13
N TRP A 237 13.18 5.75 2.33
CA TRP A 237 14.21 5.63 1.29
C TRP A 237 13.55 5.78 -0.07
N LYS A 238 13.87 6.87 -0.76
CA LYS A 238 13.38 7.12 -2.12
C LYS A 238 14.21 6.32 -3.13
N PHE A 239 13.54 5.81 -4.15
CA PHE A 239 14.16 5.21 -5.31
C PHE A 239 14.71 6.27 -6.25
N MET A 240 15.73 5.87 -7.00
CA MET A 240 16.42 6.75 -7.94
C MET A 240 15.58 6.99 -9.20
N ASP A 241 15.66 8.20 -9.76
CA ASP A 241 15.12 8.50 -11.09
C ASP A 241 16.01 7.92 -12.21
N ARG A 242 17.33 7.77 -11.94
CA ARG A 242 18.33 7.15 -12.83
C ARG A 242 19.42 6.47 -11.97
N PRO A 243 19.91 5.27 -12.32
CA PRO A 243 20.97 4.62 -11.54
C PRO A 243 22.29 5.40 -11.66
N PRO A 244 23.16 5.36 -10.64
CA PRO A 244 24.51 5.90 -10.77
C PRO A 244 25.21 5.24 -11.97
N PRO A 245 26.07 5.98 -12.70
CA PRO A 245 26.84 5.39 -13.79
C PRO A 245 27.58 4.17 -13.25
N SER A 246 27.44 3.03 -13.94
CA SER A 246 28.12 1.80 -13.57
C SER A 246 29.62 2.06 -13.52
N SER A 247 30.25 1.96 -12.36
CA SER A 247 31.70 1.85 -12.24
C SER A 247 32.10 0.48 -12.78
N LYS A 248 32.13 0.35 -14.11
CA LYS A 248 32.97 -0.66 -14.73
C LYS A 248 34.41 -0.14 -14.61
N SER A 249 35.22 -1.00 -14.01
CA SER A 249 36.66 -0.90 -13.84
C SER A 249 37.35 -0.26 -15.05
N ALA A 250 38.20 0.71 -14.77
CA ALA A 250 39.30 1.03 -15.65
C ALA A 250 40.27 -0.16 -15.59
N ASP A 251 40.32 -0.92 -16.67
CA ASP A 251 41.50 -1.69 -17.08
C ASP A 251 42.29 -0.85 -18.09
#